data_AF-A0A1I1GYE9-F1
#
_entry.id   AF-A0A1I1GYE9-F1
#
_cell.length_a   1.000
_cell.length_b   1.000
_cell.length_c   1.000
_cell.angle_alpha   90.00
_cell.angle_beta   90.00
_cell.angle_gamma   90.00
#
_symmetry.space_group_name_H-M   'P 1'
#
loop_
_entity.id
_entity.type
_entity.pdbx_description
1 polymer ?
#
loop_
_entity_poly.entity_id
_entity_poly.type
_entity_poly.pdbx_seq_one_letter_code
_entity_poly.pdbx_strand_id
1 'polypeptide(L)'
;MNTKHIITDKDYYLCDGEKVRFIEDEGTIWLIGDYKNPGTGIKDLYIPNTINGKPVDTIEGDIIDYKKDLRSFIVEDDNEYFRLFEGGLYSKDMTEMYFMPPKYEGKVFFVPEGVKLICDTAIFVNTIETLVIPEGCTRMIEYSASALKNLKSVYIPKSIEFIGFKAFIGTAPEKVFYGGSEDDKAKIDFCDEFFNAGLLDAEWHYNCTIPKSPDEIK
;
A
#
# COMPACT_ATOMS: atom_id res chain seq x y z
N MET A 1 -2.26 21.85 -18.91
CA MET A 1 -3.56 21.27 -18.54
C MET A 1 -3.86 21.72 -17.12
N ASN A 2 -5.14 21.87 -16.76
CA ASN A 2 -5.63 22.61 -15.58
C ASN A 2 -4.84 22.32 -14.29
N THR A 3 -4.04 23.29 -13.83
CA THR A 3 -3.74 23.44 -12.41
C THR A 3 -5.08 23.61 -11.71
N LYS A 4 -5.64 22.51 -11.16
CA LYS A 4 -6.77 22.60 -10.24
C LYS A 4 -6.30 23.56 -9.15
N HIS A 5 -6.95 24.73 -9.02
CA HIS A 5 -6.62 25.69 -7.98
C HIS A 5 -6.79 24.99 -6.62
N ILE A 6 -5.67 24.59 -6.01
CA ILE A 6 -5.62 24.04 -4.67
C ILE A 6 -6.01 25.21 -3.76
N ILE A 7 -7.24 25.20 -3.27
CA ILE A 7 -7.68 26.15 -2.25
C ILE A 7 -7.26 25.56 -0.92
N THR A 8 -6.41 26.27 -0.20
CA THR A 8 -6.00 25.91 1.16
C THR A 8 -6.82 26.67 2.20
N ASP A 9 -7.18 26.00 3.28
CA ASP A 9 -7.80 26.59 4.47
C ASP A 9 -7.12 25.97 5.69
N LYS A 10 -6.17 26.70 6.29
CA LYS A 10 -5.31 26.22 7.38
C LYS A 10 -4.53 24.96 6.97
N ASP A 11 -4.86 23.83 7.59
CA ASP A 11 -4.18 22.53 7.48
C ASP A 11 -4.86 21.62 6.45
N TYR A 12 -5.61 22.19 5.50
CA TYR A 12 -6.38 21.43 4.51
C TYR A 12 -6.25 22.02 3.12
N TYR A 13 -6.30 21.16 2.11
CA TYR A 13 -6.64 21.53 0.75
C TYR A 13 -7.95 20.88 0.30
N LEU A 14 -8.56 21.40 -0.75
CA LEU A 14 -9.80 20.86 -1.30
C LEU A 14 -9.56 19.85 -2.43
N CYS A 15 -10.18 18.68 -2.30
CA CYS A 15 -10.24 17.62 -3.31
C CYS A 15 -11.68 17.14 -3.45
N ASP A 16 -12.23 17.14 -4.66
CA ASP A 16 -13.66 16.83 -4.91
C ASP A 16 -14.65 17.64 -4.04
N GLY A 17 -14.26 18.85 -3.62
CA GLY A 17 -15.05 19.71 -2.73
C GLY A 17 -14.96 19.33 -1.25
N GLU A 18 -14.24 18.27 -0.92
CA GLU A 18 -13.98 17.80 0.44
C GLU A 18 -12.60 18.24 0.93
N LYS A 19 -12.40 18.22 2.24
CA LYS A 19 -11.11 18.56 2.86
C LYS A 19 -10.17 17.35 2.88
N VAL A 20 -8.93 17.55 2.45
CA VAL A 20 -7.82 16.64 2.70
C VAL A 20 -6.84 17.33 3.62
N ARG A 21 -6.53 16.69 4.75
CA ARG A 21 -5.65 17.24 5.77
C ARG A 21 -4.18 17.08 5.34
N PHE A 22 -3.38 18.07 5.69
CA PHE A 22 -1.94 17.99 5.58
C PHE A 22 -1.28 18.62 6.82
N ILE A 23 -0.04 18.23 7.09
CA ILE A 23 0.82 18.91 8.05
C ILE A 23 2.11 19.33 7.37
N GLU A 24 2.79 20.27 7.98
CA GLU A 24 4.16 20.60 7.61
C GLU A 24 5.11 19.92 8.59
N ASP A 25 6.08 19.18 8.06
CA ASP A 25 7.15 18.55 8.82
C ASP A 25 8.49 18.77 8.11
N GLU A 26 9.48 19.27 8.84
CA GLU A 26 10.84 19.54 8.35
C GLU A 26 10.94 20.31 7.01
N GLY A 27 9.97 21.18 6.71
CA GLY A 27 9.92 22.00 5.49
C GLY A 27 9.23 21.34 4.29
N THR A 28 8.65 20.16 4.50
CA THR A 28 7.89 19.37 3.53
C THR A 28 6.43 19.24 4.00
N ILE A 29 5.57 18.74 3.12
CA ILE A 29 4.15 18.56 3.40
C ILE A 29 3.80 17.08 3.39
N TRP A 30 3.19 16.63 4.49
CA TRP A 30 2.70 15.27 4.62
C TRP A 30 1.18 15.29 4.49
N LEU A 31 0.66 14.48 3.58
CA LEU A 31 -0.79 14.26 3.47
C LEU A 31 -1.20 13.18 4.45
N ILE A 32 -2.14 13.49 5.33
CA ILE A 32 -2.48 12.63 6.47
C ILE A 32 -3.98 12.45 6.64
N GLY A 33 -4.38 11.42 7.37
CA GLY A 33 -5.75 11.18 7.75
C GLY A 33 -6.32 12.23 8.70
N ASP A 34 -7.65 12.30 8.70
CA ASP A 34 -8.42 13.08 9.66
C ASP A 34 -9.73 12.35 9.99
N TYR A 35 -9.78 11.69 11.15
CA TYR A 35 -10.99 11.02 11.62
C TYR A 35 -12.16 11.98 11.87
N LYS A 36 -11.91 13.28 12.06
CA LYS A 36 -12.97 14.28 12.27
C LYS A 36 -13.56 14.77 10.96
N ASN A 37 -12.73 14.88 9.92
CA ASN A 37 -13.13 15.27 8.56
C ASN A 37 -12.57 14.27 7.54
N PRO A 38 -13.09 13.03 7.50
CA PRO A 38 -12.49 11.96 6.71
C PRO A 38 -12.61 12.13 5.19
N GLY A 39 -13.25 13.20 4.69
CA GLY A 39 -13.42 13.45 3.26
C GLY A 39 -14.11 12.28 2.55
N THR A 40 -15.20 11.76 3.14
CA THR A 40 -15.88 10.54 2.66
C THR A 40 -16.45 10.66 1.25
N GLY A 41 -16.63 11.88 0.74
CA GLY A 41 -17.09 12.17 -0.61
C GLY A 41 -16.01 12.14 -1.69
N ILE A 42 -14.72 12.01 -1.33
CA ILE A 42 -13.61 11.99 -2.29
C ILE A 42 -13.67 10.71 -3.14
N LYS A 43 -13.75 10.90 -4.46
CA LYS A 43 -13.77 9.81 -5.45
C LYS A 43 -12.43 9.71 -6.17
N ASP A 44 -11.83 10.84 -6.47
CA ASP A 44 -10.55 10.92 -7.17
C ASP A 44 -9.57 11.74 -6.31
N LEU A 45 -8.72 11.06 -5.53
CA LEU A 45 -7.78 11.75 -4.65
C LEU A 45 -6.65 12.38 -5.48
N TYR A 46 -6.65 13.71 -5.55
CA TYR A 46 -5.63 14.50 -6.23
C TYR A 46 -4.43 14.77 -5.33
N ILE A 47 -3.24 14.42 -5.79
CA ILE A 47 -1.97 14.55 -5.09
C ILE A 47 -1.14 15.63 -5.80
N PRO A 48 -1.01 16.82 -5.20
CA PRO A 48 -0.26 17.91 -5.80
C PRO A 48 1.25 17.76 -5.61
N ASN A 49 2.04 18.47 -6.41
CA ASN A 49 3.50 18.56 -6.22
C ASN A 49 3.84 19.43 -5.02
N THR A 50 3.05 20.49 -4.80
CA THR A 50 3.28 21.43 -3.72
C THR A 50 1.98 21.90 -3.08
N ILE A 51 2.04 22.24 -1.79
CA ILE A 51 0.99 22.95 -1.07
C ILE A 51 1.64 24.16 -0.41
N ASN A 52 1.09 25.36 -0.64
CA ASN A 52 1.64 26.63 -0.16
C ASN A 52 3.14 26.84 -0.50
N GLY A 53 3.58 26.32 -1.66
CA GLY A 53 4.96 26.44 -2.14
C GLY A 53 5.95 25.44 -1.51
N LYS A 54 5.48 24.50 -0.68
CA LYS A 54 6.30 23.44 -0.07
C LYS A 54 6.04 22.11 -0.78
N PRO A 55 7.07 21.27 -0.97
CA PRO A 55 6.92 19.99 -1.64
C PRO A 55 6.01 19.06 -0.83
N VAL A 56 5.14 18.33 -1.53
CA VAL A 56 4.43 17.19 -0.96
C VAL A 56 5.23 15.95 -1.30
N ASP A 57 5.82 15.33 -0.28
CA ASP A 57 6.72 14.18 -0.44
C ASP A 57 6.31 12.96 0.39
N THR A 58 5.31 13.12 1.27
CA THR A 58 4.85 12.07 2.16
C THR A 58 3.33 11.93 2.10
N ILE A 59 2.85 10.69 2.09
CA ILE A 59 1.44 10.34 2.19
C ILE A 59 1.28 9.19 3.19
N GLU A 60 0.51 9.42 4.26
CA GLU A 60 0.22 8.40 5.27
C GLU A 60 -0.95 7.50 4.82
N GLY A 61 -0.93 6.23 5.22
CA GLY A 61 -1.94 5.25 4.84
C GLY A 61 -3.34 5.59 5.34
N ASP A 62 -3.46 6.25 6.50
CA ASP A 62 -4.74 6.64 7.09
C ASP A 62 -5.46 7.74 6.29
N ILE A 63 -4.82 8.34 5.28
CA ILE A 63 -5.47 9.30 4.38
C ILE A 63 -6.63 8.67 3.61
N ILE A 64 -6.65 7.36 3.40
CA ILE A 64 -7.77 6.69 2.71
C ILE A 64 -8.81 6.12 3.66
N ASP A 65 -8.60 6.23 4.97
CA ASP A 65 -9.56 5.76 5.95
C ASP A 65 -10.92 6.42 5.74
N TYR A 66 -11.97 5.59 5.83
CA TYR A 66 -13.38 5.96 5.66
C TYR A 66 -13.76 6.47 4.25
N LYS A 67 -12.85 6.56 3.27
CA LYS A 67 -13.13 6.96 1.87
C LYS A 67 -13.66 5.79 1.03
N LYS A 68 -14.82 5.25 1.41
CA LYS A 68 -15.43 4.07 0.78
C LYS A 68 -15.72 4.23 -0.72
N ASP A 69 -15.95 5.48 -1.15
CA ASP A 69 -16.27 5.82 -2.53
C ASP A 69 -15.04 6.16 -3.38
N LEU A 70 -13.82 6.10 -2.82
CA LEU A 70 -12.57 6.32 -3.57
C LEU A 70 -12.49 5.36 -4.77
N ARG A 71 -12.19 5.92 -5.93
CA ARG A 71 -12.15 5.25 -7.23
C ARG A 71 -10.76 5.28 -7.83
N SER A 72 -10.10 6.42 -7.74
CA SER A 72 -8.81 6.64 -8.38
C SER A 72 -7.93 7.59 -7.57
N PHE A 73 -6.64 7.51 -7.87
CA PHE A 73 -5.66 8.53 -7.52
C PHE A 73 -5.36 9.36 -8.76
N ILE A 74 -5.07 10.64 -8.56
CA ILE A 74 -4.59 11.55 -9.61
C ILE A 74 -3.33 12.19 -9.08
N VAL A 75 -2.19 11.95 -9.71
CA VAL A 75 -0.94 12.64 -9.38
C VAL A 75 -0.76 13.80 -10.34
N GLU A 76 -0.38 14.97 -9.81
CA GLU A 76 -0.07 16.16 -10.63
C GLU A 76 1.03 15.85 -11.67
N ASP A 77 0.94 16.51 -12.84
CA ASP A 77 1.94 16.34 -13.88
C ASP A 77 3.34 16.69 -13.37
N ASP A 78 4.35 15.96 -13.85
CA ASP A 78 5.76 16.12 -13.45
C ASP A 78 6.04 16.02 -11.93
N ASN A 79 5.17 15.34 -11.17
CA ASN A 79 5.42 15.10 -9.74
C ASN A 79 6.77 14.45 -9.47
N GLU A 80 7.53 15.06 -8.55
CA GLU A 80 8.92 14.67 -8.24
C GLU A 80 9.00 13.47 -7.30
N TYR A 81 7.94 13.20 -6.54
CA TYR A 81 7.93 12.25 -5.42
C TYR A 81 7.03 11.04 -5.67
N PHE A 82 5.92 11.23 -6.40
CA PHE A 82 4.90 10.22 -6.60
C PHE A 82 4.63 9.95 -8.07
N ARG A 83 4.08 8.77 -8.35
CA ARG A 83 3.55 8.42 -9.67
C ARG A 83 2.43 7.40 -9.56
N LEU A 84 1.63 7.35 -10.62
CA LEU A 84 0.71 6.24 -10.85
C LEU A 84 1.39 5.13 -11.65
N PHE A 85 1.11 3.89 -11.29
CA PHE A 85 1.42 2.71 -12.08
C PHE A 85 0.24 1.74 -11.98
N GLU A 86 -0.34 1.38 -13.13
CA GLU A 86 -1.53 0.50 -13.22
C GLU A 86 -2.69 0.89 -12.27
N GLY A 87 -2.84 2.19 -11.99
CA GLY A 87 -3.89 2.74 -11.12
C GLY A 87 -3.56 2.75 -9.62
N GLY A 88 -2.44 2.17 -9.20
CA GLY A 88 -1.90 2.29 -7.84
C GLY A 88 -0.99 3.51 -7.69
N LEU A 89 -0.72 3.90 -6.45
CA LEU A 89 0.16 5.01 -6.07
C LEU A 89 1.51 4.49 -5.55
N TYR A 90 2.59 5.02 -6.11
CA TYR A 90 3.96 4.60 -5.83
C TYR A 90 4.89 5.80 -5.69
N SER A 91 6.06 5.58 -5.10
CA SER A 91 7.18 6.53 -5.19
C SER A 91 7.59 6.71 -6.65
N LYS A 92 8.17 7.87 -6.96
CA LYS A 92 8.59 8.22 -8.32
C LYS A 92 9.54 7.20 -8.93
N ASP A 93 10.42 6.64 -8.11
CA ASP A 93 11.41 5.64 -8.47
C ASP A 93 10.90 4.18 -8.44
N MET A 94 9.61 3.99 -8.14
CA MET A 94 8.93 2.68 -8.03
C MET A 94 9.44 1.78 -6.89
N THR A 95 10.19 2.31 -5.92
CA THR A 95 10.71 1.51 -4.80
C THR A 95 9.74 1.39 -3.62
N GLU A 96 8.74 2.27 -3.52
CA GLU A 96 7.72 2.22 -2.47
C GLU A 96 6.32 2.13 -3.09
N MET A 97 5.49 1.26 -2.53
CA MET A 97 4.07 1.15 -2.85
C MET A 97 3.25 1.77 -1.72
N TYR A 98 2.60 2.90 -2.00
CA TYR A 98 1.72 3.58 -1.04
C TYR A 98 0.33 2.97 -1.05
N PHE A 99 -0.25 2.76 -2.23
CA PHE A 99 -1.61 2.23 -2.35
C PHE A 99 -1.79 1.40 -3.61
N MET A 100 -2.49 0.28 -3.48
CA MET A 100 -3.04 -0.45 -4.62
C MET A 100 -4.21 0.30 -5.28
N PRO A 101 -4.63 -0.06 -6.50
CA PRO A 101 -5.79 0.55 -7.14
C PRO A 101 -7.07 0.40 -6.28
N PRO A 102 -7.79 1.50 -5.92
CA PRO A 102 -8.91 1.45 -4.96
C PRO A 102 -10.10 0.57 -5.37
N LYS A 103 -10.30 0.35 -6.68
CA LYS A 103 -11.37 -0.49 -7.24
C LYS A 103 -10.81 -1.69 -7.97
N TYR A 104 -9.72 -2.27 -7.47
CA TYR A 104 -9.16 -3.49 -8.03
C TYR A 104 -10.15 -4.66 -7.92
N GLU A 105 -10.57 -5.23 -9.06
CA GLU A 105 -11.52 -6.35 -9.13
C GLU A 105 -10.86 -7.70 -9.42
N GLY A 106 -9.56 -7.70 -9.68
CA GLY A 106 -8.80 -8.92 -9.96
C GLY A 106 -8.73 -9.86 -8.76
N LYS A 107 -8.50 -11.14 -9.05
CA LYS A 107 -8.32 -12.19 -8.04
C LYS A 107 -6.87 -12.40 -7.63
N VAL A 108 -5.93 -11.96 -8.47
CA VAL A 108 -4.50 -12.14 -8.24
C VAL A 108 -3.83 -10.79 -8.35
N PHE A 109 -3.28 -10.27 -7.25
CA PHE A 109 -2.54 -9.03 -7.27
C PHE A 109 -1.04 -9.31 -7.24
N PHE A 110 -0.32 -8.79 -8.24
CA PHE A 110 1.13 -8.77 -8.28
C PHE A 110 1.59 -7.39 -7.84
N VAL A 111 2.37 -7.33 -6.76
CA VAL A 111 3.10 -6.11 -6.42
C VAL A 111 4.15 -5.88 -7.53
N PRO A 112 4.26 -4.68 -8.11
CA PRO A 112 5.17 -4.43 -9.23
C PRO A 112 6.64 -4.73 -8.91
N GLU A 113 7.35 -5.32 -9.87
CA GLU A 113 8.80 -5.52 -9.79
C GLU A 113 9.53 -4.19 -9.53
N GLY A 114 10.55 -4.22 -8.66
CA GLY A 114 11.30 -3.03 -8.23
C GLY A 114 10.81 -2.41 -6.92
N VAL A 115 9.59 -2.72 -6.48
CA VAL A 115 9.10 -2.32 -5.15
C VAL A 115 9.92 -3.02 -4.07
N LYS A 116 10.46 -2.23 -3.16
CA LYS A 116 11.27 -2.64 -2.00
C LYS A 116 10.48 -2.59 -0.69
N LEU A 117 9.54 -1.64 -0.60
CA LEU A 117 8.73 -1.37 0.58
C LEU A 117 7.24 -1.33 0.20
N ILE A 118 6.43 -2.10 0.93
CA ILE A 118 4.97 -2.00 0.91
C ILE A 118 4.55 -1.20 2.15
N CYS A 119 4.05 0.02 1.91
CA CYS A 119 3.72 1.00 2.95
C CYS A 119 2.46 0.63 3.74
N ASP A 120 2.13 1.46 4.72
CA ASP A 120 1.02 1.20 5.61
C ASP A 120 -0.32 1.27 4.87
N THR A 121 -1.20 0.30 5.16
CA THR A 121 -2.52 0.21 4.50
C THR A 121 -2.45 0.10 2.97
N ALA A 122 -1.30 -0.24 2.38
CA ALA A 122 -1.13 -0.21 0.93
C ALA A 122 -2.01 -1.18 0.15
N ILE A 123 -2.35 -2.34 0.74
CA ILE A 123 -3.19 -3.37 0.13
C ILE A 123 -4.46 -3.53 0.96
N PHE A 124 -5.60 -3.01 0.45
CA PHE A 124 -6.82 -2.80 1.25
C PHE A 124 -8.12 -3.20 0.53
N VAL A 125 -8.08 -4.18 -0.38
CA VAL A 125 -9.29 -4.70 -1.06
C VAL A 125 -9.69 -6.09 -0.59
N ASN A 126 -10.98 -6.42 -0.73
CA ASN A 126 -11.50 -7.74 -0.39
C ASN A 126 -11.62 -8.68 -1.60
N THR A 127 -11.21 -8.27 -2.80
CA THR A 127 -11.41 -9.05 -4.04
C THR A 127 -10.33 -10.10 -4.27
N ILE A 128 -9.11 -9.85 -3.76
CA ILE A 128 -7.93 -10.67 -4.01
C ILE A 128 -7.99 -11.99 -3.25
N GLU A 129 -7.64 -13.06 -3.97
CA GLU A 129 -7.50 -14.43 -3.47
C GLU A 129 -6.03 -14.86 -3.46
N THR A 130 -5.19 -14.22 -4.27
CA THR A 130 -3.74 -14.45 -4.30
C THR A 130 -2.99 -13.12 -4.30
N LEU A 131 -2.02 -13.00 -3.40
CA LEU A 131 -1.07 -11.89 -3.36
C LEU A 131 0.33 -12.39 -3.71
N VAL A 132 1.00 -11.72 -4.64
CA VAL A 132 2.36 -12.05 -5.05
C VAL A 132 3.27 -10.85 -4.79
N ILE A 133 4.23 -11.04 -3.90
CA ILE A 133 5.25 -10.03 -3.58
C ILE A 133 6.51 -10.37 -4.39
N PRO A 134 7.08 -9.43 -5.16
CA PRO A 134 8.19 -9.70 -6.07
C PRO A 134 9.51 -9.83 -5.32
N GLU A 135 10.45 -10.56 -5.93
CA GLU A 135 11.81 -10.66 -5.40
C GLU A 135 12.48 -9.28 -5.37
N GLY A 136 13.22 -8.99 -4.31
CA GLY A 136 13.80 -7.67 -4.05
C GLY A 136 12.94 -6.79 -3.12
N CYS A 137 11.68 -7.14 -2.88
CA CYS A 137 10.90 -6.55 -1.80
C CYS A 137 11.46 -7.01 -0.45
N THR A 138 11.85 -6.08 0.42
CA THR A 138 12.50 -6.38 1.69
C THR A 138 11.62 -6.09 2.90
N ARG A 139 10.63 -5.20 2.78
CA ARG A 139 9.85 -4.73 3.92
C ARG A 139 8.37 -4.58 3.62
N MET A 140 7.55 -5.01 4.57
CA MET A 140 6.14 -4.70 4.69
C MET A 140 5.92 -4.02 6.04
N ILE A 141 5.28 -2.85 6.09
CA ILE A 141 5.08 -2.12 7.36
C ILE A 141 3.63 -2.24 7.87
N GLU A 142 3.28 -1.41 8.87
CA GLU A 142 2.06 -1.52 9.66
C GLU A 142 0.80 -1.64 8.78
N TYR A 143 -0.08 -2.61 9.03
CA TYR A 143 -1.33 -2.80 8.26
C TYR A 143 -1.21 -2.99 6.73
N SER A 144 0.00 -3.13 6.17
CA SER A 144 0.27 -3.15 4.73
C SER A 144 -0.57 -4.12 3.89
N ALA A 145 -1.00 -5.25 4.45
CA ALA A 145 -1.88 -6.25 3.81
C ALA A 145 -2.99 -6.74 4.77
N SER A 146 -3.58 -5.80 5.51
CA SER A 146 -4.57 -6.10 6.55
C SER A 146 -5.99 -6.32 6.00
N ALA A 147 -6.78 -7.09 6.75
CA ALA A 147 -8.19 -7.36 6.50
C ALA A 147 -8.53 -7.94 5.11
N LEU A 148 -7.62 -8.71 4.52
CA LEU A 148 -7.83 -9.36 3.21
C LEU A 148 -8.63 -10.65 3.37
N LYS A 149 -9.94 -10.52 3.57
CA LYS A 149 -10.84 -11.62 3.99
C LYS A 149 -10.96 -12.79 3.02
N ASN A 150 -10.66 -12.58 1.74
CA ASN A 150 -10.76 -13.59 0.69
C ASN A 150 -9.40 -14.15 0.27
N LEU A 151 -8.30 -13.69 0.89
CA LEU A 151 -6.96 -14.12 0.56
C LEU A 151 -6.78 -15.60 0.92
N LYS A 152 -6.44 -16.42 -0.06
CA LYS A 152 -6.21 -17.87 0.09
C LYS A 152 -4.73 -18.20 0.02
N SER A 153 -3.96 -17.47 -0.78
CA SER A 153 -2.54 -17.75 -0.97
C SER A 153 -1.71 -16.48 -1.03
N VAL A 154 -0.52 -16.54 -0.43
CA VAL A 154 0.47 -15.47 -0.51
C VAL A 154 1.80 -16.04 -0.97
N TYR A 155 2.41 -15.41 -1.96
CA TYR A 155 3.78 -15.67 -2.36
C TYR A 155 4.68 -14.62 -1.72
N ILE A 156 5.59 -15.07 -0.86
CA ILE A 156 6.54 -14.22 -0.13
C ILE A 156 7.95 -14.51 -0.67
N PRO A 157 8.68 -13.52 -1.20
CA PRO A 157 10.02 -13.71 -1.73
C PRO A 157 11.03 -13.95 -0.61
N LYS A 158 12.18 -14.54 -0.94
CA LYS A 158 13.24 -14.78 0.04
C LYS A 158 13.80 -13.46 0.60
N SER A 159 13.74 -12.39 -0.20
CA SER A 159 14.24 -11.07 0.17
C SER A 159 13.50 -10.38 1.31
N ILE A 160 12.31 -10.84 1.73
CA ILE A 160 11.60 -10.21 2.84
C ILE A 160 12.39 -10.41 4.14
N GLU A 161 12.71 -9.29 4.78
CA GLU A 161 13.45 -9.22 6.04
C GLU A 161 12.55 -8.79 7.20
N PHE A 162 11.51 -8.01 6.92
CA PHE A 162 10.65 -7.41 7.93
C PHE A 162 9.17 -7.40 7.51
N ILE A 163 8.32 -7.90 8.41
CA ILE A 163 6.86 -7.84 8.33
C ILE A 163 6.38 -7.12 9.59
N GLY A 164 5.86 -5.92 9.40
CA GLY A 164 5.52 -5.00 10.48
C GLY A 164 4.32 -5.40 11.32
N PHE A 165 4.12 -4.62 12.39
CA PHE A 165 3.00 -4.77 13.30
C PHE A 165 1.68 -4.84 12.52
N LYS A 166 0.88 -5.90 12.77
CA LYS A 166 -0.43 -6.07 12.14
C LYS A 166 -0.46 -6.03 10.60
N ALA A 167 0.66 -6.26 9.92
CA ALA A 167 0.72 -6.29 8.47
C ALA A 167 -0.35 -7.23 7.86
N PHE A 168 -0.64 -8.35 8.52
CA PHE A 168 -1.67 -9.32 8.13
C PHE A 168 -2.80 -9.45 9.16
N ILE A 169 -3.10 -8.42 9.96
CA ILE A 169 -4.21 -8.50 10.92
C ILE A 169 -5.54 -8.74 10.19
N GLY A 170 -6.34 -9.69 10.68
CA GLY A 170 -7.62 -10.02 10.05
C GLY A 170 -7.49 -10.67 8.67
N THR A 171 -6.29 -11.13 8.32
CA THR A 171 -5.96 -11.86 7.10
C THR A 171 -5.45 -13.25 7.50
N ALA A 172 -6.00 -14.31 6.89
CA ALA A 172 -5.66 -15.69 7.22
C ALA A 172 -5.60 -16.55 5.94
N PRO A 173 -4.51 -16.45 5.15
CA PRO A 173 -4.37 -17.28 3.97
C PRO A 173 -4.28 -18.76 4.36
N GLU A 174 -4.75 -19.64 3.47
CA GLU A 174 -4.60 -21.08 3.64
C GLU A 174 -3.15 -21.50 3.43
N LYS A 175 -2.47 -20.87 2.45
CA LYS A 175 -1.12 -21.25 2.01
C LYS A 175 -0.18 -20.05 1.89
N VAL A 176 1.05 -20.25 2.33
CA VAL A 176 2.16 -19.33 2.10
C VAL A 176 3.22 -20.05 1.27
N PHE A 177 3.52 -19.51 0.09
CA PHE A 177 4.59 -19.98 -0.78
C PHE A 177 5.80 -19.08 -0.60
N TYR A 178 6.73 -19.50 0.26
CA TYR A 178 7.91 -18.75 0.60
C TYR A 178 9.10 -19.13 -0.30
N GLY A 179 9.78 -18.13 -0.84
CA GLY A 179 10.94 -18.31 -1.71
C GLY A 179 12.19 -18.83 -0.98
N GLY A 180 12.30 -18.61 0.33
CA GLY A 180 13.41 -19.07 1.16
C GLY A 180 13.19 -20.43 1.80
N SER A 181 14.22 -20.91 2.50
CA SER A 181 14.14 -22.11 3.35
C SER A 181 13.45 -21.82 4.69
N GLU A 182 13.19 -22.85 5.49
CA GLU A 182 12.71 -22.68 6.87
C GLU A 182 13.69 -21.88 7.74
N ASP A 183 14.99 -22.13 7.59
CA ASP A 183 16.05 -21.33 8.23
C ASP A 183 16.04 -19.87 7.80
N ASP A 184 15.67 -19.58 6.55
CA ASP A 184 15.52 -18.20 6.08
C ASP A 184 14.28 -17.54 6.70
N LYS A 185 13.17 -18.26 6.85
CA LYS A 185 11.95 -17.75 7.52
C LYS A 185 12.23 -17.36 8.97
N ALA A 186 13.07 -18.13 9.67
CA ALA A 186 13.44 -17.85 11.06
C ALA A 186 14.23 -16.54 11.25
N LYS A 187 14.72 -15.92 10.16
CA LYS A 187 15.44 -14.65 10.17
C LYS A 187 14.53 -13.44 9.91
N ILE A 188 13.28 -13.67 9.48
CA ILE A 188 12.31 -12.60 9.24
C ILE A 188 11.85 -12.04 10.58
N ASP A 189 11.92 -10.73 10.74
CA ASP A 189 11.31 -10.04 11.87
C ASP A 189 9.82 -9.80 11.59
N PHE A 190 8.95 -10.46 12.35
CA PHE A 190 7.49 -10.33 12.25
C PHE A 190 6.90 -9.24 13.16
N CYS A 191 7.75 -8.46 13.86
CA CYS A 191 7.46 -7.38 14.79
C CYS A 191 6.60 -7.77 16.01
N ASP A 192 5.42 -8.34 15.77
CA ASP A 192 4.54 -8.97 16.75
C ASP A 192 3.81 -10.15 16.08
N GLU A 193 4.19 -11.36 16.46
CA GLU A 193 3.65 -12.60 15.89
C GLU A 193 2.15 -12.79 16.19
N PHE A 194 1.64 -12.28 17.33
CA PHE A 194 0.23 -12.44 17.69
C PHE A 194 -0.68 -11.73 16.69
N PHE A 195 -0.28 -10.54 16.25
CA PHE A 195 -1.06 -9.76 15.31
C PHE A 195 -0.91 -10.19 13.85
N ASN A 196 0.11 -11.01 13.55
CA ASN A 196 0.33 -11.64 12.26
C ASN A 196 0.01 -13.15 12.28
N ALA A 197 -0.67 -13.65 13.33
CA ALA A 197 -0.94 -15.07 13.55
C ALA A 197 -1.63 -15.74 12.34
N GLY A 198 -2.57 -15.06 11.69
CA GLY A 198 -3.24 -15.61 10.50
C GLY A 198 -2.29 -15.93 9.34
N LEU A 199 -1.19 -15.19 9.19
CA LEU A 199 -0.13 -15.51 8.23
C LEU A 199 0.75 -16.67 8.75
N LEU A 200 1.09 -16.64 10.04
CA LEU A 200 2.02 -17.59 10.65
C LEU A 200 1.42 -19.00 10.80
N ASP A 201 0.11 -19.10 11.00
CA ASP A 201 -0.64 -20.35 11.17
C ASP A 201 -1.00 -21.05 9.84
N ALA A 202 -0.72 -20.40 8.70
CA ALA A 202 -0.98 -20.95 7.37
C ALA A 202 -0.09 -22.17 7.05
N GLU A 203 -0.41 -22.92 5.98
CA GLU A 203 0.48 -23.96 5.46
C GLU A 203 1.65 -23.31 4.70
N TRP A 204 2.86 -23.38 5.27
CA TRP A 204 4.08 -22.84 4.63
C TRP A 204 4.75 -23.87 3.71
N HIS A 205 4.93 -23.48 2.45
CA HIS A 205 5.73 -24.18 1.45
C HIS A 205 7.03 -23.40 1.22
N TYR A 206 8.17 -24.09 1.28
CA TYR A 206 9.51 -23.46 1.25
C TYR A 206 10.24 -23.70 -0.06
N ASN A 207 11.24 -22.86 -0.36
CA ASN A 207 12.04 -22.90 -1.59
C ASN A 207 11.18 -22.79 -2.85
N CYS A 208 10.09 -22.01 -2.78
CA CYS A 208 9.18 -21.81 -3.90
C CYS A 208 9.76 -20.85 -4.94
N THR A 209 9.38 -21.02 -6.20
CA THR A 209 9.59 -19.98 -7.22
C THR A 209 8.49 -18.94 -7.10
N ILE A 210 8.87 -17.66 -7.04
CA ILE A 210 7.91 -16.56 -7.03
C ILE A 210 7.40 -16.34 -8.47
N PRO A 211 6.08 -16.50 -8.72
CA PRO A 211 5.52 -16.35 -10.05
C PRO A 211 5.58 -14.88 -10.48
N LYS A 212 5.83 -14.64 -11.77
CA LYS A 212 5.87 -13.29 -12.37
C LYS A 212 4.64 -12.96 -13.21
N SER A 213 3.77 -13.95 -13.40
CA SER A 213 2.56 -13.84 -14.20
C SER A 213 1.50 -14.83 -13.71
N PRO A 214 0.20 -14.60 -14.03
CA PRO A 214 -0.88 -15.52 -13.64
C PRO A 214 -0.67 -16.97 -14.10
N ASP A 215 -0.04 -17.19 -15.25
CA ASP A 215 0.18 -18.52 -15.83
C ASP A 215 1.21 -19.36 -15.04
N GLU A 216 1.98 -18.73 -14.15
CA GLU A 216 2.98 -19.38 -13.29
C GLU A 216 2.42 -19.79 -11.91
N ILE A 217 1.20 -19.36 -11.58
CA ILE A 217 0.54 -19.69 -10.31
C ILE A 217 0.00 -21.13 -10.39
N LYS A 218 0.38 -21.93 -9.40
CA LYS A 218 -0.01 -23.34 -9.26
C LYS A 218 -1.29 -23.51 -8.46
#